data_AF-A0A318E5L8-F1
#
_entry.id   AF-A0A318E5L8-F1
#
_cell.length_a   1.000
_cell.length_b   1.000
_cell.length_c   1.000
_cell.angle_alpha   90.00
_cell.angle_beta   90.00
_cell.angle_gamma   90.00
#
_symmetry.space_group_name_H-M   'P 1'
#
loop_
_entity.id
_entity.type
_entity.pdbx_description
1 polymer ?
#
loop_
_entity_poly.entity_id
_entity_poly.type
_entity_poly.pdbx_seq_one_letter_code
_entity_poly.pdbx_strand_id
1 'polypeptide(L)'
;MQQLPPTAEMQRAYLASDAGYDGVFYLGVRTTGIFCRPSCRAKKPRPENVEFFPDPRAATFAGYRACKRCRPLEAPGTPPPWIARLIEDIECDPSRRIREHELRARGLDPARVRRWFKNHCGMSFAAYCRGRRMNTALQAIRNGESVTDLAIGHGFESESGFRAAFARSFGQPPADAGLDPIRVAWLDSPLGPLLAAARDEGIVLLEFTERRMLEAQFDTLRRHFGVPLVPGEHRHLARLRTELAEYFDGTRRTFTLPLAYPGSDFQRTVWSALLDIPYGRTCSYDELARAVGRPGACRAVGTTNGKNRIAILIPCHRVVNKNGQLGGYGGGLWRKQRLLEIENATKKLI
;
A
#
# COMPACT_ATOMS: atom_id res chain seq x y z
N MET A 1 17.06 0.51 11.90
CA MET A 1 15.68 0.43 12.43
C MET A 1 15.75 0.92 13.87
N GLN A 2 14.96 1.93 14.25
CA GLN A 2 14.84 2.30 15.66
C GLN A 2 14.04 1.20 16.36
N GLN A 3 14.61 0.58 17.38
CA GLN A 3 13.94 -0.44 18.18
C GLN A 3 12.99 0.28 19.15
N LEU A 4 11.71 -0.11 19.16
CA LEU A 4 10.72 0.47 20.06
C LEU A 4 11.02 0.07 21.52
N PRO A 5 10.72 0.95 22.51
CA PRO A 5 10.80 0.59 23.92
C PRO A 5 9.85 -0.58 24.27
N PRO A 6 10.06 -1.28 25.40
CA PRO A 6 9.13 -2.30 25.89
C PRO A 6 7.70 -1.77 26.04
N THR A 7 6.70 -2.62 25.79
CA THR A 7 5.28 -2.23 25.83
C THR A 7 4.85 -1.64 27.17
N ALA A 8 5.32 -2.18 28.29
CA ALA A 8 5.02 -1.67 29.63
C ALA A 8 5.52 -0.23 29.83
N GLU A 9 6.68 0.09 29.25
CA GLU A 9 7.27 1.44 29.30
C GLU A 9 6.47 2.42 28.44
N MET A 10 6.13 2.04 27.21
CA MET A 10 5.29 2.86 26.32
C MET A 10 3.89 3.10 26.92
N GLN A 11 3.32 2.10 27.60
CA GLN A 11 2.04 2.23 28.29
C GLN A 11 2.10 3.26 29.43
N ARG A 12 3.12 3.16 30.29
CA ARG A 12 3.35 4.13 31.36
C ARG A 12 3.53 5.55 30.80
N ALA A 13 4.33 5.70 29.74
CA ALA A 13 4.63 7.01 29.14
C ALA A 13 3.38 7.72 28.59
N TYR A 14 2.52 7.03 27.83
CA TYR A 14 1.32 7.69 27.29
C TYR A 14 0.28 7.96 28.38
N LEU A 15 0.16 7.12 29.42
CA LEU A 15 -0.74 7.36 30.55
C LEU A 15 -0.33 8.61 31.32
N ALA A 16 0.97 8.80 31.55
CA ALA A 16 1.54 9.98 32.19
C ALA A 16 1.54 11.25 31.30
N SER A 17 1.25 11.11 29.99
CA SER A 17 1.42 12.21 29.00
C SER A 17 2.86 12.74 28.92
N ASP A 18 3.84 11.84 29.02
CA ASP A 18 5.26 12.20 29.06
C ASP A 18 5.75 12.68 27.68
N ALA A 19 6.20 13.94 27.62
CA ALA A 19 6.71 14.57 26.41
C ALA A 19 8.12 14.10 26.03
N GLY A 20 8.87 13.47 26.95
CA GLY A 20 10.20 12.91 26.66
C GLY A 20 10.19 11.76 25.65
N TYR A 21 9.00 11.18 25.38
CA TYR A 21 8.81 10.10 24.42
C TYR A 21 8.21 10.55 23.08
N ASP A 22 7.96 11.85 22.88
CA ASP A 22 7.46 12.37 21.60
C ASP A 22 8.49 12.12 20.49
N GLY A 23 8.04 11.47 19.42
CA GLY A 23 8.92 11.09 18.30
C GLY A 23 9.71 9.80 18.53
N VAL A 24 9.68 9.23 19.74
CA VAL A 24 10.21 7.88 20.03
C VAL A 24 9.22 6.81 19.59
N PHE A 25 7.93 7.03 19.84
CA PHE A 25 6.83 6.19 19.36
C PHE A 25 5.53 7.00 19.24
N TYR A 26 4.52 6.38 18.62
CA TYR A 26 3.18 6.91 18.43
C TYR A 26 2.15 5.87 18.84
N LEU A 27 0.98 6.28 19.33
CA LEU A 27 -0.08 5.37 19.76
C LEU A 27 -1.31 5.49 18.87
N GLY A 28 -1.79 4.39 18.27
CA GLY A 28 -3.08 4.28 17.61
C GLY A 28 -4.15 3.74 18.55
N VAL A 29 -5.33 4.34 18.53
CA VAL A 29 -6.48 3.96 19.36
C VAL A 29 -7.49 3.22 18.49
N ARG A 30 -7.62 1.90 18.69
CA ARG A 30 -8.41 0.99 17.84
C ARG A 30 -9.87 1.42 17.72
N THR A 31 -10.48 1.82 18.84
CA THR A 31 -11.90 2.17 18.91
C THR A 31 -12.25 3.46 18.16
N THR A 32 -11.33 4.41 18.08
CA THR A 32 -11.59 5.71 17.44
C THR A 32 -10.89 5.84 16.08
N GLY A 33 -10.00 4.92 15.73
CA GLY A 33 -9.16 5.02 14.54
C GLY A 33 -8.26 6.25 14.53
N ILE A 34 -7.83 6.76 15.69
CA ILE A 34 -6.99 7.97 15.80
C ILE A 34 -5.61 7.60 16.35
N PHE A 35 -4.54 8.16 15.79
CA PHE A 35 -3.21 8.05 16.41
C PHE A 35 -2.72 9.38 16.99
N CYS A 36 -1.93 9.29 18.05
CA CYS A 36 -1.47 10.41 18.88
C CYS A 36 0.03 10.31 19.19
N ARG A 37 0.60 11.43 19.65
CA ARG A 37 1.89 11.47 20.37
C ARG A 37 1.69 11.03 21.84
N PRO A 38 2.71 10.48 22.52
CA PRO A 38 2.65 10.13 23.94
C PRO A 38 2.20 11.29 24.85
N SER A 39 2.64 12.52 24.55
CA SER A 39 2.27 13.75 25.27
C SER A 39 0.81 14.21 25.10
N CYS A 40 0.02 13.55 24.24
CA CYS A 40 -1.32 14.01 23.90
C CYS A 40 -2.27 14.01 25.12
N ARG A 41 -2.83 15.18 25.45
CA ARG A 41 -3.78 15.39 26.57
C ARG A 41 -5.23 14.95 26.27
N ALA A 42 -5.46 14.19 25.19
CA ALA A 42 -6.77 13.58 24.95
C ALA A 42 -7.10 12.54 26.04
N LYS A 43 -8.39 12.21 26.19
CA LYS A 43 -8.85 11.16 27.12
C LYS A 43 -8.06 9.87 26.86
N LYS A 44 -7.44 9.32 27.90
CA LYS A 44 -6.56 8.16 27.76
C LYS A 44 -7.38 6.91 27.41
N PRO A 45 -7.02 6.21 26.32
CA PRO A 45 -7.67 4.94 25.94
C PRO A 45 -7.30 3.83 26.94
N ARG A 46 -8.11 2.77 26.99
CA ARG A 46 -7.75 1.55 27.74
C ARG A 46 -6.59 0.84 27.05
N PRO A 47 -5.62 0.26 27.78
CA PRO A 47 -4.45 -0.39 27.18
C PRO A 47 -4.75 -1.45 26.12
N GLU A 48 -5.82 -2.23 26.29
CA GLU A 48 -6.30 -3.25 25.33
C GLU A 48 -6.69 -2.66 23.95
N ASN A 49 -7.01 -1.37 23.88
CA ASN A 49 -7.42 -0.67 22.66
C ASN A 49 -6.29 0.14 22.01
N VAL A 50 -5.03 -0.08 22.43
CA VAL A 50 -3.87 0.70 21.97
C VAL A 50 -2.91 -0.16 21.16
N GLU A 51 -2.42 0.42 20.06
CA GLU A 51 -1.36 -0.12 19.21
C GLU A 51 -0.22 0.90 19.10
N PHE A 52 1.03 0.45 19.01
CA PHE A 52 2.21 1.33 19.01
C PHE A 52 2.95 1.32 17.67
N PHE A 53 3.44 2.49 17.26
CA PHE A 53 4.09 2.70 15.98
C PHE A 53 5.42 3.46 16.15
N PRO A 54 6.46 3.12 15.36
CA PRO A 54 7.77 3.78 15.45
C PRO A 54 7.78 5.18 14.83
N ASP A 55 6.87 5.47 13.90
CA ASP A 55 6.77 6.78 13.28
C ASP A 55 5.31 7.09 12.87
N PRO A 56 4.96 8.36 12.58
CA PRO A 56 3.61 8.74 12.19
C PRO A 56 3.15 8.08 10.89
N ARG A 57 4.10 7.70 10.03
CA ARG A 57 3.80 7.05 8.77
C ARG A 57 3.28 5.66 9.04
N ALA A 58 3.94 4.88 9.88
CA ALA A 58 3.49 3.55 10.28
C ALA A 58 2.06 3.59 10.86
N ALA A 59 1.74 4.58 11.70
CA ALA A 59 0.38 4.75 12.24
C ALA A 59 -0.66 5.14 11.17
N THR A 60 -0.29 6.06 10.27
CA THR A 60 -1.16 6.48 9.15
C THR A 60 -1.39 5.33 8.16
N PHE A 61 -0.35 4.56 7.87
CA PHE A 61 -0.38 3.40 6.99
C PHE A 61 -1.19 2.24 7.59
N ALA A 62 -1.23 2.11 8.92
CA ALA A 62 -2.12 1.20 9.63
C ALA A 62 -3.60 1.67 9.66
N GLY A 63 -3.95 2.75 8.95
CA GLY A 63 -5.33 3.20 8.78
C GLY A 63 -5.83 4.13 9.89
N TYR A 64 -4.96 4.57 10.80
CA TYR A 64 -5.30 5.55 11.82
C TYR A 64 -5.20 6.97 11.27
N ARG A 65 -6.19 7.81 11.61
CA ARG A 65 -6.15 9.23 11.31
C ARG A 65 -5.32 9.97 12.36
N ALA A 66 -4.53 10.95 11.95
CA ALA A 66 -3.80 11.80 12.87
C ALA A 66 -4.75 12.55 13.83
N CYS A 67 -4.38 12.59 15.11
CA CYS A 67 -5.12 13.34 16.11
C CYS A 67 -5.08 14.83 15.81
N LYS A 68 -6.26 15.45 15.72
CA LYS A 68 -6.38 16.91 15.50
C LYS A 68 -5.87 17.74 16.68
N ARG A 69 -5.76 17.15 17.88
CA ARG A 69 -5.35 17.85 19.10
C ARG A 69 -3.83 17.92 19.26
N CYS A 70 -3.12 16.80 19.15
CA CYS A 70 -1.65 16.78 19.26
C CYS A 70 -0.92 16.83 17.92
N ARG A 71 -1.66 16.82 16.81
CA ARG A 71 -1.16 16.97 15.43
C ARG A 71 0.13 16.18 15.16
N PRO A 72 0.08 14.84 15.31
CA PRO A 72 1.28 13.99 15.33
C PRO A 72 2.03 13.89 13.99
N LEU A 73 1.41 14.37 12.90
CA LEU A 73 2.04 14.45 11.56
C LEU A 73 2.85 15.73 11.35
N GLU A 74 2.61 16.76 12.15
CA GLU A 74 3.47 17.93 12.15
C GLU A 74 4.81 17.49 12.75
N ALA A 75 5.93 17.99 12.22
CA ALA A 75 7.21 17.86 12.90
C ALA A 75 7.08 18.44 14.32
N PRO A 76 8.00 18.18 15.25
CA PRO A 76 8.18 19.09 16.38
C PRO A 76 8.46 20.48 15.78
N GLY A 77 7.43 21.32 15.69
CA GLY A 77 7.46 22.61 15.01
C GLY A 77 6.64 22.68 13.71
N THR A 78 5.96 23.81 13.55
CA THR A 78 5.30 24.28 12.32
C THR A 78 6.24 24.19 11.11
N PRO A 79 5.80 23.73 9.92
CA PRO A 79 6.64 23.76 8.74
C PRO A 79 7.15 25.19 8.49
N PRO A 80 8.42 25.37 8.11
CA PRO A 80 8.96 26.70 7.86
C PRO A 80 8.13 27.48 6.84
N PRO A 81 7.97 28.81 6.97
CA PRO A 81 7.14 29.61 6.08
C PRO A 81 7.44 29.40 4.58
N TRP A 82 8.70 29.16 4.25
CA TRP A 82 9.13 28.94 2.86
C TRP A 82 8.57 27.67 2.20
N ILE A 83 8.13 26.65 2.96
CA ILE A 83 7.56 25.41 2.42
C ILE A 83 6.10 25.20 2.80
N ALA A 84 5.59 25.92 3.79
CA ALA A 84 4.23 25.79 4.30
C ALA A 84 3.18 25.91 3.18
N ARG A 85 3.30 26.92 2.30
CA ARG A 85 2.35 27.13 1.20
C ARG A 85 2.38 26.00 0.16
N LEU A 86 3.56 25.43 -0.11
CA LEU A 86 3.66 24.27 -1.00
C LEU A 86 2.95 23.05 -0.41
N ILE A 87 3.09 22.82 0.90
CA ILE A 87 2.41 21.72 1.58
C ILE A 87 0.90 21.94 1.54
N GLU A 88 0.42 23.13 1.90
CA GLU A 88 -1.00 23.49 1.85
C GLU A 88 -1.61 23.25 0.46
N ASP A 89 -0.94 23.69 -0.61
CA ASP A 89 -1.41 23.47 -1.98
C ASP A 89 -1.54 21.97 -2.33
N ILE A 90 -0.60 21.14 -1.84
CA ILE A 90 -0.63 19.68 -2.05
C ILE A 90 -1.75 19.03 -1.24
N GLU A 91 -2.04 19.54 -0.05
CA GLU A 91 -3.13 19.03 0.78
C GLU A 91 -4.51 19.43 0.23
N CYS A 92 -4.63 20.63 -0.35
CA CYS A 92 -5.85 21.14 -0.97
C CYS A 92 -6.16 20.47 -2.31
N ASP A 93 -5.16 20.21 -3.16
CA ASP A 93 -5.32 19.42 -4.38
C ASP A 93 -4.21 18.36 -4.51
N PRO A 94 -4.37 17.21 -3.82
CA PRO A 94 -3.40 16.13 -3.87
C PRO A 94 -3.11 15.65 -5.28
N SER A 95 -4.09 15.74 -6.18
CA SER A 95 -4.07 15.17 -7.52
C SER A 95 -3.24 15.91 -8.54
N ARG A 96 -2.92 17.18 -8.27
CA ARG A 96 -2.06 17.99 -9.13
C ARG A 96 -0.64 17.44 -9.14
N ARG A 97 -0.06 17.33 -10.34
CA ARG A 97 1.35 16.95 -10.51
C ARG A 97 2.21 18.22 -10.56
N ILE A 98 2.88 18.53 -9.46
CA ILE A 98 3.81 19.66 -9.37
C ILE A 98 5.14 19.29 -10.03
N ARG A 99 5.49 19.97 -11.12
CA ARG A 99 6.76 19.80 -11.85
C ARG A 99 7.87 20.70 -11.29
N GLU A 100 9.13 20.40 -11.63
CA GLU A 100 10.26 21.21 -11.14
C GLU A 100 10.17 22.68 -11.55
N HIS A 101 9.70 22.98 -12.77
CA HIS A 101 9.58 24.36 -13.23
C HIS A 101 8.54 25.15 -12.42
N GLU A 102 7.47 24.49 -11.93
CA GLU A 102 6.47 25.12 -11.06
C GLU A 102 7.04 25.43 -9.68
N LEU A 103 7.92 24.58 -9.15
CA LEU A 103 8.64 24.89 -7.91
C LEU A 103 9.51 26.13 -8.10
N ARG A 104 10.26 26.20 -9.21
CA ARG A 104 11.12 27.36 -9.52
C ARG A 104 10.31 28.63 -9.71
N ALA A 105 9.17 28.56 -10.40
CA ALA A 105 8.25 29.70 -10.58
C ALA A 105 7.68 30.23 -9.24
N ARG A 106 7.64 29.39 -8.20
CA ARG A 106 7.24 29.76 -6.83
C ARG A 106 8.42 30.24 -5.96
N GLY A 107 9.60 30.41 -6.54
CA GLY A 107 10.83 30.76 -5.80
C GLY A 107 11.39 29.61 -4.95
N LEU A 108 10.97 28.36 -5.20
CA LEU A 108 11.42 27.19 -4.45
C LEU A 108 12.51 26.45 -5.23
N ASP A 109 13.66 26.24 -4.59
CA ASP A 109 14.69 25.34 -5.10
C ASP A 109 14.23 23.87 -5.00
N PRO A 110 14.10 23.13 -6.12
CA PRO A 110 13.73 21.72 -6.11
C PRO A 110 14.64 20.84 -5.24
N ALA A 111 15.94 21.13 -5.16
CA ALA A 111 16.88 20.36 -4.34
C ALA A 111 16.61 20.56 -2.85
N ARG A 112 16.39 21.81 -2.41
CA ARG A 112 15.96 22.16 -1.05
C ARG A 112 14.64 21.49 -0.67
N VAL A 113 13.64 21.52 -1.56
CA VAL A 113 12.35 20.83 -1.34
C VAL A 113 12.55 19.33 -1.16
N ARG A 114 13.28 18.67 -2.07
CA ARG A 114 13.55 17.23 -1.97
C ARG A 114 14.25 16.85 -0.66
N ARG A 115 15.26 17.63 -0.27
CA ARG A 115 16.02 17.39 0.97
C ARG A 115 15.14 17.59 2.20
N TRP A 116 14.28 18.61 2.19
CA TRP A 116 13.35 18.85 3.29
C TRP A 116 12.39 17.66 3.49
N PHE A 117 11.72 17.18 2.43
CA PHE A 117 10.83 16.02 2.52
C PHE A 117 11.59 14.74 2.90
N LYS A 118 12.84 14.56 2.42
CA LYS A 118 13.66 13.41 2.79
C LYS A 118 14.02 13.42 4.27
N ASN A 119 14.34 14.58 4.84
CA ASN A 119 14.78 14.71 6.22
C ASN A 119 13.61 14.76 7.22
N HIS A 120 12.49 15.39 6.86
CA HIS A 120 11.36 15.62 7.78
C HIS A 120 10.19 14.64 7.57
N CYS A 121 10.00 14.11 6.36
CA CYS A 121 8.97 13.12 6.05
C CYS A 121 9.55 11.73 5.76
N GLY A 122 10.88 11.60 5.77
CA GLY A 122 11.59 10.36 5.45
C GLY A 122 11.33 9.83 4.04
N MET A 123 10.88 10.67 3.09
CA MET A 123 10.53 10.27 1.72
C MET A 123 10.85 11.38 0.72
N SER A 124 10.98 11.06 -0.58
CA SER A 124 11.18 12.11 -1.58
C SER A 124 9.90 12.94 -1.78
N PHE A 125 10.05 14.19 -2.21
CA PHE A 125 8.92 15.05 -2.56
C PHE A 125 7.93 14.38 -3.52
N ALA A 126 8.44 13.72 -4.57
CA ALA A 126 7.60 12.97 -5.50
C ALA A 126 6.87 11.79 -4.84
N ALA A 127 7.50 11.12 -3.85
CA ALA A 127 6.85 10.07 -3.09
C ALA A 127 5.76 10.62 -2.15
N TYR A 128 5.98 11.78 -1.54
CA TYR A 128 4.98 12.48 -0.73
C TYR A 128 3.73 12.83 -1.56
N CYS A 129 3.90 13.52 -2.69
CA CYS A 129 2.76 13.87 -3.55
C CYS A 129 2.04 12.62 -4.09
N ARG A 130 2.77 11.56 -4.48
CA ARG A 130 2.17 10.27 -4.86
C ARG A 130 1.34 9.66 -3.72
N GLY A 131 1.87 9.67 -2.50
CA GLY A 131 1.19 9.14 -1.32
C GLY A 131 -0.13 9.85 -1.04
N ARG A 132 -0.13 11.20 -1.11
CA ARG A 132 -1.36 11.99 -0.92
C ARG A 132 -2.40 11.71 -2.01
N ARG A 133 -1.99 11.62 -3.29
CA ARG A 133 -2.88 11.25 -4.41
C ARG A 133 -3.59 9.92 -4.20
N MET A 134 -2.80 8.90 -3.91
CA MET A 134 -3.33 7.55 -3.74
C MET A 134 -4.22 7.48 -2.50
N ASN A 135 -3.90 8.19 -1.42
CA ASN A 135 -4.70 8.17 -0.20
C ASN A 135 -6.14 8.64 -0.44
N THR A 136 -6.35 9.78 -1.11
CA THR A 136 -7.70 10.29 -1.42
C THR A 136 -8.50 9.30 -2.28
N ALA A 137 -7.87 8.74 -3.31
CA ALA A 137 -8.52 7.84 -4.25
C ALA A 137 -8.83 6.47 -3.61
N LEU A 138 -7.95 5.98 -2.72
CA LEU A 138 -8.13 4.75 -1.96
C LEU A 138 -9.14 4.90 -0.82
N GLN A 139 -9.28 6.08 -0.21
CA GLN A 139 -10.31 6.36 0.80
C GLN A 139 -11.73 6.21 0.24
N ALA A 140 -11.98 6.73 -0.96
CA ALA A 140 -13.27 6.56 -1.64
C ALA A 140 -13.62 5.09 -1.87
N ILE A 141 -12.65 4.29 -2.33
CA ILE A 141 -12.80 2.84 -2.50
C ILE A 141 -13.09 2.15 -1.17
N ARG A 142 -12.34 2.51 -0.11
CA ARG A 142 -12.47 1.93 1.21
C ARG A 142 -13.84 2.21 1.84
N ASN A 143 -14.41 3.39 1.61
CA ASN A 143 -15.71 3.77 2.15
C ASN A 143 -16.91 3.17 1.38
N GLY A 144 -16.66 2.45 0.28
CA GLY A 144 -17.72 1.83 -0.52
C GLY A 144 -18.58 2.83 -1.28
N GLU A 145 -18.12 4.08 -1.41
CA GLU A 145 -18.84 5.12 -2.14
C GLU A 145 -18.84 4.78 -3.64
N SER A 146 -20.02 4.64 -4.25
CA SER A 146 -20.09 4.52 -5.70
C SER A 146 -19.64 5.84 -6.33
N VAL A 147 -18.93 5.76 -7.45
CA VAL A 147 -18.46 6.94 -8.21
C VAL A 147 -19.65 7.84 -8.60
N THR A 148 -20.84 7.26 -8.68
CA THR A 148 -22.12 7.87 -9.00
C THR A 148 -22.83 8.50 -7.79
N ASP A 149 -22.70 7.96 -6.58
CA ASP A 149 -23.32 8.53 -5.36
C ASP A 149 -22.58 9.77 -4.86
N LEU A 150 -21.25 9.79 -5.02
CA LEU A 150 -20.43 10.98 -4.86
C LEU A 150 -20.84 12.11 -5.80
N ALA A 151 -21.48 11.78 -6.92
CA ALA A 151 -21.85 12.71 -7.96
C ALA A 151 -23.25 13.34 -7.81
N ILE A 152 -24.11 12.78 -6.97
CA ILE A 152 -25.54 13.14 -6.90
C ILE A 152 -25.94 13.64 -5.49
N GLY A 153 -25.13 13.40 -4.46
CA GLY A 153 -25.54 13.65 -3.07
C GLY A 153 -25.50 15.09 -2.54
N HIS A 154 -24.61 15.96 -3.01
CA HIS A 154 -24.49 17.31 -2.43
C HIS A 154 -24.03 18.34 -3.46
N GLY A 155 -24.96 19.14 -3.97
CA GLY A 155 -24.61 20.39 -4.65
C GLY A 155 -23.68 21.24 -3.77
N PHE A 156 -22.68 21.84 -4.43
CA PHE A 156 -21.71 22.86 -3.97
C PHE A 156 -20.24 22.43 -3.74
N GLU A 157 -19.39 22.93 -4.65
CA GLU A 157 -18.06 23.58 -4.52
C GLU A 157 -16.78 22.88 -4.03
N SER A 158 -16.74 21.58 -3.72
CA SER A 158 -15.44 20.86 -3.54
C SER A 158 -15.28 19.54 -4.30
N GLU A 159 -16.11 19.33 -5.32
CA GLU A 159 -16.26 18.05 -6.03
C GLU A 159 -15.33 17.88 -7.26
N SER A 160 -14.88 18.98 -7.87
CA SER A 160 -14.15 18.95 -9.14
C SER A 160 -12.72 18.41 -8.99
N GLY A 161 -12.02 18.81 -7.91
CA GLY A 161 -10.69 18.32 -7.58
C GLY A 161 -10.68 16.82 -7.26
N PHE A 162 -11.69 16.37 -6.50
CA PHE A 162 -11.86 14.96 -6.12
C PHE A 162 -12.22 14.07 -7.31
N ARG A 163 -13.26 14.44 -8.09
CA ARG A 163 -13.62 13.69 -9.31
C ARG A 163 -12.46 13.66 -10.30
N ALA A 164 -11.74 14.76 -10.47
CA ALA A 164 -10.57 14.81 -11.34
C ALA A 164 -9.38 14.01 -10.78
N ALA A 165 -9.19 13.96 -9.46
CA ALA A 165 -8.17 13.12 -8.80
C ALA A 165 -8.41 11.63 -9.03
N PHE A 166 -9.66 11.24 -8.85
CA PHE A 166 -10.14 9.89 -9.04
C PHE A 166 -10.08 9.49 -10.52
N ALA A 167 -10.58 10.33 -11.43
CA ALA A 167 -10.50 10.13 -12.88
C ALA A 167 -9.05 10.08 -13.41
N ARG A 168 -8.14 10.88 -12.84
CA ARG A 168 -6.70 10.82 -13.20
C ARG A 168 -6.04 9.53 -12.73
N SER A 169 -6.47 8.99 -11.59
CA SER A 169 -5.85 7.82 -10.96
C SER A 169 -6.42 6.49 -11.49
N PHE A 170 -7.73 6.42 -11.71
CA PHE A 170 -8.44 5.20 -12.09
C PHE A 170 -9.02 5.26 -13.52
N GLY A 171 -9.19 6.46 -14.08
CA GLY A 171 -9.85 6.70 -15.37
C GLY A 171 -11.26 7.25 -15.20
N GLN A 172 -11.84 7.78 -16.27
CA GLN A 172 -13.29 7.99 -16.34
C GLN A 172 -13.95 6.69 -16.80
N PRO A 173 -15.09 6.27 -16.21
CA PRO A 173 -15.95 5.32 -16.88
C PRO A 173 -16.37 5.96 -18.21
N PRO A 174 -16.16 5.30 -19.37
CA PRO A 174 -16.71 5.81 -20.60
C PRO A 174 -18.23 5.86 -20.45
N ALA A 175 -18.80 7.04 -20.68
CA ALA A 175 -20.20 7.11 -21.04
C ALA A 175 -20.35 6.30 -22.34
N ASP A 176 -21.06 5.18 -22.29
CA ASP A 176 -21.48 4.39 -23.46
C ASP A 176 -20.42 3.66 -24.31
N ALA A 177 -19.39 3.04 -23.72
CA ALA A 177 -18.51 2.14 -24.50
C ALA A 177 -18.97 0.68 -24.58
N GLY A 178 -19.96 0.22 -23.79
CA GLY A 178 -20.36 -1.20 -23.75
C GLY A 178 -19.27 -2.19 -23.32
N LEU A 179 -18.10 -1.70 -22.87
CA LEU A 179 -16.95 -2.50 -22.47
C LEU A 179 -16.94 -2.72 -20.95
N ASP A 180 -16.77 -3.97 -20.50
CA ASP A 180 -16.66 -4.32 -19.08
C ASP A 180 -15.33 -3.78 -18.48
N PRO A 181 -15.39 -2.83 -17.53
CA PRO A 181 -14.20 -2.19 -16.96
C PRO A 181 -13.44 -3.13 -16.02
N ILE A 182 -12.19 -2.78 -15.70
CA ILE A 182 -11.46 -3.45 -14.63
C ILE A 182 -12.07 -3.04 -13.29
N ARG A 183 -12.66 -3.99 -12.56
CA ARG A 183 -13.22 -3.74 -11.22
C ARG A 183 -12.11 -3.70 -10.18
N VAL A 184 -12.14 -2.71 -9.29
CA VAL A 184 -11.14 -2.53 -8.24
C VAL A 184 -11.81 -2.53 -6.87
N ALA A 185 -11.22 -3.22 -5.90
CA ALA A 185 -11.69 -3.24 -4.52
C ALA A 185 -10.55 -3.16 -3.51
N TRP A 186 -10.86 -2.55 -2.37
CA TRP A 186 -10.03 -2.57 -1.18
C TRP A 186 -10.29 -3.84 -0.36
N LEU A 187 -9.21 -4.50 0.05
CA LEU A 187 -9.23 -5.69 0.88
C LEU A 187 -8.34 -5.46 2.11
N ASP A 188 -8.87 -5.74 3.30
CA ASP A 188 -8.07 -5.73 4.51
C ASP A 188 -7.29 -7.04 4.65
N SER A 189 -6.10 -6.97 5.27
CA SER A 189 -5.31 -8.15 5.60
C SER A 189 -4.47 -7.94 6.86
N PRO A 190 -4.05 -9.01 7.55
CA PRO A 190 -3.13 -8.92 8.69
C PRO A 190 -1.76 -8.31 8.33
N LEU A 191 -1.43 -8.22 7.04
CA LEU A 191 -0.19 -7.65 6.52
C LEU A 191 -0.36 -6.20 6.04
N GLY A 192 -1.47 -5.58 6.44
CA GLY A 192 -1.89 -4.27 5.96
C GLY A 192 -2.76 -4.37 4.71
N PRO A 193 -3.26 -3.23 4.24
CA PRO A 193 -4.28 -3.22 3.21
C PRO A 193 -3.76 -3.59 1.83
N LEU A 194 -4.63 -4.26 1.09
CA LEU A 194 -4.45 -4.72 -0.27
C LEU A 194 -5.42 -4.00 -1.20
N LEU A 195 -4.95 -3.72 -2.41
CA LEU A 195 -5.80 -3.35 -3.52
C LEU A 195 -5.84 -4.51 -4.50
N ALA A 196 -7.06 -4.93 -4.84
CA ALA A 196 -7.31 -5.99 -5.79
C ALA A 196 -8.01 -5.43 -7.02
N ALA A 197 -7.71 -5.98 -8.19
CA ALA A 197 -8.44 -5.68 -9.42
C ALA A 197 -8.73 -6.94 -10.22
N ALA A 198 -9.91 -6.98 -10.85
CA ALA A 198 -10.40 -8.13 -11.60
C ALA A 198 -11.15 -7.74 -12.87
N ARG A 199 -11.16 -8.67 -13.82
CA ARG A 199 -12.05 -8.73 -14.99
C ARG A 199 -12.63 -10.13 -15.09
N ASP A 200 -13.49 -10.38 -16.07
CA ASP A 200 -14.05 -11.71 -16.32
C ASP A 200 -13.00 -12.81 -16.45
N GLU A 201 -11.83 -12.51 -17.05
CA GLU A 201 -10.73 -13.47 -17.23
C GLU A 201 -10.01 -13.83 -15.93
N GLY A 202 -10.11 -13.00 -14.87
CA GLY A 202 -9.49 -13.28 -13.59
C GLY A 202 -9.00 -12.09 -12.79
N ILE A 203 -8.23 -12.37 -11.75
CA ILE A 203 -7.50 -11.36 -10.98
C ILE A 203 -6.35 -10.81 -11.85
N VAL A 204 -6.33 -9.49 -12.02
CA VAL A 204 -5.30 -8.78 -12.81
C VAL A 204 -4.33 -7.98 -11.93
N LEU A 205 -4.71 -7.75 -10.66
CA LEU A 205 -3.89 -7.07 -9.68
C LEU A 205 -4.22 -7.58 -8.26
N LEU A 206 -3.19 -7.79 -7.47
CA LEU A 206 -3.27 -7.84 -6.01
C LEU A 206 -1.98 -7.27 -5.44
N GLU A 207 -2.07 -6.09 -4.84
CA GLU A 207 -0.88 -5.37 -4.36
C GLU A 207 -1.12 -4.69 -3.03
N PHE A 208 -0.06 -4.60 -2.22
CA PHE A 208 -0.07 -3.74 -1.04
C PHE A 208 -0.14 -2.28 -1.48
N THR A 209 -1.01 -1.52 -0.81
CA THR A 209 -1.31 -0.12 -1.19
C THR A 209 -0.10 0.80 -1.05
N GLU A 210 0.89 0.40 -0.25
CA GLU A 210 2.18 1.07 -0.06
C GLU A 210 3.17 0.87 -1.23
N ARG A 211 2.85 0.04 -2.24
CA ARG A 211 3.81 -0.27 -3.31
C ARG A 211 4.06 0.95 -4.18
N ARG A 212 5.32 1.39 -4.22
CA ARG A 212 5.79 2.60 -4.93
C ARG A 212 5.35 2.69 -6.41
N MET A 213 5.13 1.55 -7.07
CA MET A 213 4.81 1.48 -8.50
C MET A 213 3.31 1.33 -8.80
N LEU A 214 2.42 1.41 -7.81
CA LEU A 214 0.98 1.12 -7.99
C LEU A 214 0.32 1.97 -9.10
N GLU A 215 0.58 3.28 -9.15
CA GLU A 215 0.10 4.16 -10.24
C GLU A 215 0.53 3.63 -11.63
N ALA A 216 1.80 3.23 -11.76
CA ALA A 216 2.31 2.69 -13.02
C ALA A 216 1.68 1.33 -13.36
N GLN A 217 1.25 0.55 -12.35
CA GLN A 217 0.52 -0.69 -12.58
C GLN A 217 -0.87 -0.41 -13.15
N PHE A 218 -1.60 0.59 -12.64
CA PHE A 218 -2.89 0.98 -13.24
C PHE A 218 -2.71 1.44 -14.68
N ASP A 219 -1.73 2.31 -14.95
CA ASP A 219 -1.44 2.75 -16.32
C ASP A 219 -1.08 1.58 -17.24
N THR A 220 -0.41 0.54 -16.70
CA THR A 220 -0.10 -0.67 -17.47
C THR A 220 -1.37 -1.47 -17.77
N LEU A 221 -2.25 -1.66 -16.77
CA LEU A 221 -3.51 -2.38 -16.93
C LEU A 221 -4.47 -1.67 -17.90
N ARG A 222 -4.62 -0.35 -17.77
CA ARG A 222 -5.44 0.48 -18.69
C ARG A 222 -4.97 0.34 -20.12
N ARG A 223 -3.67 0.46 -20.37
CA ARG A 223 -3.11 0.33 -21.73
C ARG A 223 -3.23 -1.09 -22.27
N HIS A 224 -3.11 -2.10 -21.41
CA HIS A 224 -3.18 -3.50 -21.83
C HIS A 224 -4.60 -3.92 -22.20
N PHE A 225 -5.59 -3.57 -21.37
CA PHE A 225 -6.98 -3.99 -21.57
C PHE A 225 -7.83 -2.96 -22.33
N GLY A 226 -7.33 -1.74 -22.53
CA GLY A 226 -8.05 -0.68 -23.25
C GLY A 226 -9.26 -0.11 -22.49
N VAL A 227 -9.44 -0.45 -21.21
CA VAL A 227 -10.60 -0.07 -20.39
C VAL A 227 -10.15 0.64 -19.10
N PRO A 228 -11.01 1.48 -18.49
CA PRO A 228 -10.67 2.12 -17.22
C PRO A 228 -10.68 1.12 -16.05
N LEU A 229 -10.08 1.54 -14.94
CA LEU A 229 -10.27 0.90 -13.65
C LEU A 229 -11.42 1.62 -12.94
N VAL A 230 -12.39 0.89 -12.43
CA VAL A 230 -13.55 1.46 -11.74
C VAL A 230 -13.77 0.69 -10.44
N PRO A 231 -13.95 1.37 -9.30
CA PRO A 231 -14.32 0.69 -8.08
C PRO A 231 -15.67 -0.01 -8.19
N GLY A 232 -15.78 -1.13 -7.50
CA GLY A 232 -17.02 -1.86 -7.43
C GLY A 232 -16.80 -3.33 -7.19
N GLU A 233 -17.91 -4.04 -7.14
CA GLU A 233 -17.92 -5.46 -6.89
C GLU A 233 -17.60 -6.26 -8.16
N HIS A 234 -17.07 -7.46 -7.95
CA HIS A 234 -16.83 -8.44 -9.01
C HIS A 234 -16.76 -9.83 -8.37
N ARG A 235 -17.27 -10.85 -9.07
CA ARG A 235 -17.30 -12.24 -8.55
C ARG A 235 -15.93 -12.75 -8.09
N HIS A 236 -14.88 -12.47 -8.87
CA HIS A 236 -13.50 -12.85 -8.50
C HIS A 236 -12.98 -12.07 -7.28
N LEU A 237 -13.39 -10.82 -7.08
CA LEU A 237 -12.98 -10.03 -5.90
C LEU A 237 -13.66 -10.54 -4.63
N ALA A 238 -14.95 -10.91 -4.71
CA ALA A 238 -15.67 -11.53 -3.60
C ALA A 238 -15.04 -12.89 -3.21
N ARG A 239 -14.73 -13.72 -4.20
CA ARG A 239 -14.03 -14.99 -3.97
C ARG A 239 -12.62 -14.76 -3.42
N LEU A 240 -11.87 -13.79 -3.96
CA LEU A 240 -10.54 -13.43 -3.46
C LEU A 240 -10.55 -13.02 -1.99
N ARG A 241 -11.54 -12.24 -1.56
CA ARG A 241 -11.71 -11.87 -0.15
C ARG A 241 -11.83 -13.11 0.75
N THR A 242 -12.66 -14.07 0.33
CA THR A 242 -12.89 -15.33 1.05
C THR A 242 -11.61 -16.17 1.10
N GLU A 243 -10.99 -16.42 -0.05
CA GLU A 243 -9.78 -17.25 -0.14
C GLU A 243 -8.58 -16.63 0.59
N LEU A 244 -8.44 -15.30 0.60
CA LEU A 244 -7.40 -14.62 1.38
C LEU A 244 -7.64 -14.77 2.89
N ALA A 245 -8.89 -14.64 3.35
CA ALA A 245 -9.21 -14.83 4.76
C ALA A 245 -8.82 -16.24 5.23
N GLU A 246 -9.21 -17.27 4.48
CA GLU A 246 -8.84 -18.66 4.74
C GLU A 246 -7.32 -18.90 4.67
N TYR A 247 -6.61 -18.23 3.74
CA TYR A 247 -5.15 -18.33 3.64
C TYR A 247 -4.45 -17.74 4.86
N PHE A 248 -4.90 -16.58 5.33
CA PHE A 248 -4.33 -15.93 6.52
C PHE A 248 -4.67 -16.66 7.82
N ASP A 249 -5.80 -17.36 7.85
CA ASP A 249 -6.19 -18.29 8.93
C ASP A 249 -5.48 -19.64 8.85
N GLY A 250 -4.79 -19.92 7.74
CA GLY A 250 -4.03 -21.16 7.52
C GLY A 250 -4.89 -22.36 7.09
N THR A 251 -6.19 -22.16 6.87
CA THR A 251 -7.13 -23.19 6.40
C THR A 251 -7.08 -23.38 4.88
N ARG A 252 -6.58 -22.40 4.12
CA ARG A 252 -6.32 -22.52 2.67
C ARG A 252 -4.84 -22.61 2.34
N ARG A 253 -4.49 -23.59 1.49
CA ARG A 253 -3.14 -23.78 0.94
C ARG A 253 -3.01 -23.48 -0.55
N THR A 254 -4.12 -23.54 -1.29
CA THR A 254 -4.18 -23.35 -2.74
C THR A 254 -5.29 -22.36 -3.11
N PHE A 255 -4.98 -21.39 -3.95
CA PHE A 255 -5.97 -20.48 -4.51
C PHE A 255 -6.61 -21.08 -5.77
N THR A 256 -7.90 -20.80 -5.97
CA THR A 256 -8.67 -21.35 -7.10
C THR A 256 -9.17 -20.28 -8.06
N LEU A 257 -8.70 -19.04 -7.88
CA LEU A 257 -9.02 -17.90 -8.72
C LEU A 257 -8.28 -17.96 -10.06
N PRO A 258 -8.97 -17.69 -11.19
CA PRO A 258 -8.29 -17.48 -12.45
C PRO A 258 -7.43 -16.22 -12.37
N LEU A 259 -6.27 -16.28 -13.00
CA LEU A 259 -5.26 -15.21 -12.97
C LEU A 259 -5.02 -14.70 -14.39
N ALA A 260 -5.06 -13.38 -14.57
CA ALA A 260 -4.80 -12.73 -15.84
C ALA A 260 -3.61 -11.76 -15.65
N TYR A 261 -2.39 -12.27 -15.87
CA TYR A 261 -1.15 -11.52 -15.65
C TYR A 261 -0.55 -10.97 -16.96
N PRO A 262 -0.77 -9.68 -17.29
CA PRO A 262 -0.18 -9.06 -18.46
C PRO A 262 1.34 -8.94 -18.30
N GLY A 263 2.08 -9.45 -19.29
CA GLY A 263 3.54 -9.42 -19.32
C GLY A 263 4.11 -10.04 -20.59
N SER A 264 5.42 -9.87 -20.82
CA SER A 264 6.12 -10.55 -21.92
C SER A 264 6.12 -12.06 -21.72
N ASP A 265 6.42 -12.82 -22.77
CA ASP A 265 6.45 -14.29 -22.71
C ASP A 265 7.37 -14.78 -21.59
N PHE A 266 8.57 -14.20 -21.50
CA PHE A 266 9.51 -14.50 -20.41
C PHE A 266 8.94 -14.18 -19.01
N GLN A 267 8.18 -13.09 -18.87
CA GLN A 267 7.54 -12.76 -17.60
C GLN A 267 6.48 -13.79 -17.23
N ARG A 268 5.63 -14.16 -18.20
CA ARG A 268 4.59 -15.18 -18.00
C ARG A 268 5.20 -16.53 -17.64
N THR A 269 6.28 -16.96 -18.32
CA THR A 269 6.99 -18.21 -17.98
C THR A 269 7.50 -18.20 -16.54
N VAL A 270 8.16 -17.11 -16.11
CA VAL A 270 8.65 -17.02 -14.73
C VAL A 270 7.51 -17.01 -13.72
N TRP A 271 6.44 -16.26 -13.97
CA TRP A 271 5.30 -16.20 -13.05
C TRP A 271 4.53 -17.52 -12.98
N SER A 272 4.40 -18.25 -14.09
CA SER A 272 3.85 -19.61 -14.08
C SER A 272 4.73 -20.54 -13.22
N ALA A 273 6.05 -20.52 -13.39
CA ALA A 273 6.95 -21.32 -12.57
C ALA A 273 6.93 -20.96 -11.07
N LEU A 274 6.51 -19.73 -10.71
CA LEU A 274 6.27 -19.39 -9.30
C LEU A 274 5.05 -20.12 -8.73
N LEU A 275 3.99 -20.31 -9.52
CA LEU A 275 2.78 -21.03 -9.09
C LEU A 275 3.06 -22.50 -8.76
N ASP A 276 4.09 -23.08 -9.39
CA ASP A 276 4.52 -24.46 -9.14
C ASP A 276 5.25 -24.63 -7.79
N ILE A 277 5.63 -23.54 -7.12
CA ILE A 277 6.28 -23.60 -5.81
C ILE A 277 5.23 -23.88 -4.73
N PRO A 278 5.24 -25.04 -4.04
CA PRO A 278 4.18 -25.40 -3.10
C PRO A 278 4.13 -24.50 -1.86
N TYR A 279 2.95 -24.45 -1.23
CA TYR A 279 2.76 -23.80 0.07
C TYR A 279 3.75 -24.34 1.12
N GLY A 280 4.40 -23.43 1.86
CA GLY A 280 5.37 -23.79 2.91
C GLY A 280 6.69 -24.33 2.36
N ARG A 281 6.95 -24.19 1.05
CA ARG A 281 8.23 -24.48 0.42
C ARG A 281 8.82 -23.21 -0.17
N THR A 282 10.14 -23.18 -0.25
CA THR A 282 10.90 -22.10 -0.88
C THR A 282 11.80 -22.65 -1.97
N CYS A 283 12.12 -21.83 -2.96
CA CYS A 283 13.18 -22.11 -3.92
C CYS A 283 14.15 -20.91 -4.00
N SER A 284 15.33 -21.14 -4.52
CA SER A 284 16.32 -20.10 -4.80
C SER A 284 16.09 -19.49 -6.19
N TYR A 285 16.60 -18.27 -6.41
CA TYR A 285 16.60 -17.66 -7.74
C TYR A 285 17.31 -18.51 -8.82
N ASP A 286 18.30 -19.30 -8.40
CA ASP A 286 19.06 -20.19 -9.28
C ASP A 286 18.24 -21.43 -9.68
N GLU A 287 17.53 -22.04 -8.72
CA GLU A 287 16.57 -23.11 -9.01
C GLU A 287 15.43 -22.62 -9.90
N LEU A 288 14.87 -21.44 -9.63
CA LEU A 288 13.84 -20.85 -10.48
C LEU A 288 14.36 -20.58 -11.90
N ALA A 289 15.60 -20.10 -12.04
CA ALA A 289 16.22 -19.87 -13.35
C ALA A 289 16.41 -21.18 -14.14
N ARG A 290 16.77 -22.28 -13.47
CA ARG A 290 16.80 -23.61 -14.10
C ARG A 290 15.41 -24.11 -14.49
N ALA A 291 14.43 -23.95 -13.61
CA ALA A 291 13.04 -24.38 -13.86
C ALA A 291 12.43 -23.72 -15.09
N VAL A 292 12.77 -22.46 -15.38
CA VAL A 292 12.30 -21.75 -16.58
C VAL A 292 13.18 -21.97 -17.83
N GLY A 293 14.11 -22.94 -17.79
CA GLY A 293 14.99 -23.25 -18.93
C GLY A 293 16.02 -22.16 -19.25
N ARG A 294 16.36 -21.31 -18.27
CA ARG A 294 17.37 -20.24 -18.41
C ARG A 294 18.43 -20.29 -17.31
N PRO A 295 19.24 -21.37 -17.21
CA PRO A 295 20.32 -21.45 -16.24
C PRO A 295 21.23 -20.21 -16.29
N GLY A 296 21.64 -19.69 -15.14
CA GLY A 296 22.47 -18.47 -15.06
C GLY A 296 21.70 -17.14 -15.15
N ALA A 297 20.42 -17.14 -15.52
CA ALA A 297 19.61 -15.92 -15.64
C ALA A 297 19.04 -15.40 -14.30
N CYS A 298 19.72 -15.64 -13.16
CA CYS A 298 19.23 -15.31 -11.82
C CYS A 298 18.79 -13.84 -11.67
N ARG A 299 19.56 -12.90 -12.24
CA ARG A 299 19.23 -11.46 -12.18
C ARG A 299 17.96 -11.11 -12.97
N ALA A 300 17.80 -11.72 -14.15
CA ALA A 300 16.63 -11.49 -15.00
C ALA A 300 15.37 -12.07 -14.34
N VAL A 301 15.46 -13.30 -13.82
CA VAL A 301 14.40 -13.95 -13.06
C VAL A 301 14.06 -13.17 -11.79
N GLY A 302 15.05 -12.70 -11.03
CA GLY A 302 14.82 -11.88 -9.84
C GLY A 302 14.13 -10.55 -10.15
N THR A 303 14.50 -9.91 -11.26
CA THR A 303 13.83 -8.69 -11.74
C THR A 303 12.38 -8.97 -12.12
N THR A 304 12.12 -10.08 -12.82
CA THR A 304 10.77 -10.51 -13.20
C THR A 304 9.92 -10.90 -11.99
N ASN A 305 10.50 -11.59 -11.00
CA ASN A 305 9.88 -11.89 -9.72
C ASN A 305 9.41 -10.60 -9.01
N GLY A 306 10.28 -9.58 -8.99
CA GLY A 306 9.97 -8.26 -8.45
C GLY A 306 8.94 -7.45 -9.26
N LYS A 307 8.61 -7.87 -10.49
CA LYS A 307 7.55 -7.26 -11.32
C LYS A 307 6.19 -7.93 -11.14
N ASN A 308 6.09 -8.99 -10.34
CA ASN A 308 4.82 -9.62 -10.00
C ASN A 308 3.83 -8.58 -9.41
N ARG A 309 2.63 -8.54 -9.99
CA ARG A 309 1.50 -7.64 -9.71
C ARG A 309 0.37 -8.31 -8.92
N ILE A 310 0.44 -9.61 -8.74
CA ILE A 310 -0.58 -10.41 -8.06
C ILE A 310 0.13 -11.08 -6.87
N ALA A 311 0.49 -10.26 -5.89
CA ALA A 311 1.15 -10.68 -4.67
C ALA A 311 0.32 -11.78 -3.97
N ILE A 312 0.98 -12.64 -3.18
CA ILE A 312 0.36 -13.76 -2.45
C ILE A 312 -0.10 -14.89 -3.39
N LEU A 313 -0.98 -14.60 -4.36
CA LEU A 313 -1.52 -15.60 -5.30
C LEU A 313 -0.44 -16.11 -6.26
N ILE A 314 0.34 -15.20 -6.86
CA ILE A 314 1.62 -15.57 -7.50
C ILE A 314 2.69 -15.46 -6.40
N PRO A 315 3.25 -16.58 -5.90
CA PRO A 315 3.94 -16.61 -4.61
C PRO A 315 5.42 -16.18 -4.72
N CYS A 316 5.66 -14.96 -5.19
CA CYS A 316 7.01 -14.38 -5.33
C CYS A 316 7.76 -14.25 -4.00
N HIS A 317 7.07 -14.35 -2.85
CA HIS A 317 7.65 -14.41 -1.51
C HIS A 317 8.34 -15.74 -1.21
N ARG A 318 8.03 -16.82 -1.95
CA ARG A 318 8.67 -18.14 -1.77
C ARG A 318 10.06 -18.24 -2.41
N VAL A 319 10.49 -17.24 -3.17
CA VAL A 319 11.83 -17.22 -3.77
C VAL A 319 12.83 -16.51 -2.84
N VAL A 320 13.89 -17.20 -2.45
CA VAL A 320 14.91 -16.70 -1.51
C VAL A 320 16.31 -16.71 -2.13
N ASN A 321 17.28 -16.11 -1.44
CA ASN A 321 18.69 -16.21 -1.87
C ASN A 321 19.20 -17.64 -1.64
N LYS A 322 20.26 -18.04 -2.33
CA LYS A 322 20.85 -19.39 -2.22
C LYS A 322 21.31 -19.75 -0.79
N ASN A 323 21.65 -18.75 0.01
CA ASN A 323 22.02 -18.90 1.42
C ASN A 323 20.82 -18.93 2.39
N GLY A 324 19.58 -19.01 1.87
CA GLY A 324 18.35 -19.01 2.66
C GLY A 324 17.90 -17.63 3.16
N GLN A 325 18.71 -16.58 2.98
CA GLN A 325 18.33 -15.23 3.40
C GLN A 325 17.22 -14.65 2.49
N LEU A 326 16.41 -13.77 3.07
CA LEU A 326 15.39 -13.07 2.30
C LEU A 326 16.02 -12.10 1.29
N GLY A 327 15.81 -12.38 0.01
CA GLY A 327 15.99 -11.39 -1.05
C GLY A 327 14.85 -10.36 -1.07
N GLY A 328 15.01 -9.31 -1.89
CA GLY A 328 14.03 -8.24 -2.03
C GLY A 328 12.58 -8.69 -2.29
N TYR A 329 11.63 -7.90 -1.81
CA TYR A 329 10.20 -8.15 -1.98
C TYR A 329 9.45 -6.84 -2.26
N GLY A 330 8.56 -6.85 -3.26
CA GLY A 330 7.83 -5.65 -3.69
C GLY A 330 6.96 -5.02 -2.59
N GLY A 331 6.45 -5.84 -1.66
CA GLY A 331 5.69 -5.40 -0.48
C GLY A 331 6.53 -5.14 0.78
N GLY A 332 7.87 -5.27 0.71
CA GLY A 332 8.76 -5.14 1.86
C GLY A 332 9.11 -6.46 2.55
N LEU A 333 10.34 -6.54 3.09
CA LEU A 333 10.89 -7.79 3.62
C LEU A 333 10.10 -8.37 4.80
N TRP A 334 9.53 -7.52 5.66
CA TRP A 334 8.72 -7.96 6.80
C TRP A 334 7.47 -8.73 6.37
N ARG A 335 6.82 -8.32 5.26
CA ARG A 335 5.64 -9.03 4.70
C ARG A 335 6.04 -10.39 4.16
N LYS A 336 7.16 -10.45 3.43
CA LYS A 336 7.72 -11.71 2.93
C LYS A 336 8.03 -12.68 4.07
N GLN A 337 8.69 -12.19 5.12
CA GLN A 337 8.97 -12.98 6.32
C GLN A 337 7.67 -13.51 6.94
N ARG A 338 6.68 -12.64 7.15
CA ARG A 338 5.41 -13.02 7.77
C ARG A 338 4.59 -14.01 6.94
N LEU A 339 4.57 -13.86 5.62
CA LEU A 339 3.95 -14.83 4.70
C LEU A 339 4.62 -16.21 4.84
N LEU A 340 5.95 -16.26 4.84
CA LEU A 340 6.68 -17.51 5.04
C LEU A 340 6.42 -18.12 6.43
N GLU A 341 6.25 -17.30 7.46
CA GLU A 341 5.87 -17.78 8.79
C GLU A 341 4.46 -18.37 8.82
N ILE A 342 3.47 -17.71 8.22
CA ILE A 342 2.11 -18.23 8.09
C ILE A 342 2.17 -19.61 7.42
N GLU A 343 2.93 -19.72 6.33
CA GLU A 343 3.04 -20.98 5.59
C GLU A 343 3.82 -22.08 6.32
N ASN A 344 4.68 -21.73 7.28
CA ASN A 344 5.46 -22.70 8.05
C ASN A 344 4.87 -22.99 9.45
N ALA A 345 4.04 -22.11 10.02
CA ALA A 345 3.42 -22.31 11.33
C ALA A 345 2.52 -23.55 11.35
N THR A 346 1.87 -23.86 10.23
CA THR A 346 1.03 -25.05 10.06
C THR A 346 1.82 -26.37 10.03
N LYS A 347 3.17 -26.33 9.94
CA LYS A 347 4.00 -27.54 10.08
C LYS A 347 4.19 -27.99 11.52
N LYS A 348 3.92 -27.15 12.52
CA LYS A 348 4.15 -27.47 13.95
C LYS A 348 2.99 -28.24 14.61
N LEU A 349 1.92 -28.56 13.88
CA LEU A 349 0.72 -29.24 14.40
C LEU A 349 0.56 -30.68 13.86
N ILE A 350 1.62 -31.29 13.33
CA ILE A 350 1.64 -32.70 12.91
C ILE A 350 2.76 -33.42 13.63
#